data_AF-A0AA89AGB7-F1
#
_entry.id   AF-A0AA89AGB7-F1
#
_cell.length_a   1.000
_cell.length_b   1.000
_cell.length_c   1.000
_cell.angle_alpha   90.00
_cell.angle_beta   90.00
_cell.angle_gamma   90.00
#
_symmetry.space_group_name_H-M   'P 1'
#
loop_
_entity.id
_entity.type
_entity.pdbx_description
1 polymer ?
#
loop_
_entity_poly.entity_id
_entity_poly.type
_entity_poly.pdbx_seq_one_letter_code
_entity_poly.pdbx_strand_id
1 'polypeptide(L)'
;MPPPRLKLKATYRVVSSLSDGTTIRTEALCTVALLDDFTEQLKMISFHYVCVQHFNILEMVFSQGARRSFDIFCKKLSIPAHRGHGYSVLACRGSSIPELRDGKFSFTSSHPNEGCALVKLVRRYAVNVSASEQMSLIKQLRERTKAAQKELRKRGVVLANKKSCRTAAEGLLALAQNGCKAAIIELNCETDFVARNDIFQYLALTLAKLALSVESSQQFSGAFPLGPESLEDFQMKLEHPKLSGERTVQTAITDVAAMMGENVKLRRGFVMSASSHGILSTYLHTSPQPGLGRIAGILSLEVEDPNASLGALQRVGSELAMHVVAAKPLFLTKELVSSDAIENEREILKSQAEATGKPQIAVEKMVEGRMRKYFEEVVLMEQKFVLNDSTNVKTLLSTLANEMGSVVKIGSFLRMEVGEGLQR
;
A
#
# COMPACT_ATOMS: atom_id res chain seq x y z
N MET A 1 -0.61 14.67 2.49
CA MET A 1 -1.05 14.78 1.08
C MET A 1 -2.49 14.29 0.98
N PRO A 2 -3.41 15.00 0.29
CA PRO A 2 -4.76 14.45 0.07
C PRO A 2 -4.70 13.29 -0.93
N PRO A 3 -5.60 12.30 -0.85
CA PRO A 3 -5.58 11.12 -1.71
C PRO A 3 -5.87 11.48 -3.18
N PRO A 4 -5.41 10.66 -4.14
CA PRO A 4 -5.63 10.91 -5.57
C PRO A 4 -7.12 10.76 -5.90
N ARG A 5 -7.73 11.82 -6.43
CA ARG A 5 -9.13 11.85 -6.86
C ARG A 5 -9.27 11.10 -8.19
N LEU A 6 -9.98 9.97 -8.20
CA LEU A 6 -10.43 9.31 -9.42
C LEU A 6 -11.43 10.23 -10.15
N LYS A 7 -11.02 10.74 -11.32
CA LYS A 7 -11.89 11.51 -12.23
C LYS A 7 -12.49 10.56 -13.26
N LEU A 8 -13.77 10.26 -13.15
CA LEU A 8 -14.51 9.56 -14.20
C LEU A 8 -15.04 10.60 -15.19
N LYS A 9 -14.61 10.53 -16.45
CA LYS A 9 -15.18 11.28 -17.56
C LYS A 9 -16.29 10.45 -18.20
N ALA A 10 -17.50 10.99 -18.21
CA ALA A 10 -18.63 10.43 -18.92
C ALA A 10 -19.13 11.47 -19.94
N THR A 11 -19.13 11.09 -21.21
CA THR A 11 -19.64 11.92 -22.30
C THR A 11 -21.09 11.57 -22.52
N TYR A 12 -21.99 12.54 -22.38
CA TYR A 12 -23.41 12.36 -22.66
C TYR A 12 -23.78 13.15 -23.91
N ARG A 13 -24.51 12.50 -24.80
CA ARG A 13 -25.05 13.12 -26.02
C ARG A 13 -26.52 13.43 -25.76
N VAL A 14 -26.86 14.72 -25.73
CA VAL A 14 -28.24 15.17 -25.55
C VAL A 14 -28.75 15.62 -26.91
N VAL A 15 -29.86 15.02 -27.34
CA VAL A 15 -30.56 15.37 -28.58
C VAL A 15 -31.84 16.07 -28.18
N SER A 16 -31.97 17.33 -28.59
CA SER A 16 -33.14 18.15 -28.30
C SER A 16 -33.81 18.52 -29.62
N SER A 17 -35.10 18.18 -29.75
CA SER A 17 -35.94 18.55 -30.88
C SER A 17 -36.78 19.78 -30.53
N LEU A 18 -36.74 20.79 -31.39
CA LEU A 18 -37.60 21.97 -31.30
C LEU A 18 -38.94 21.69 -31.98
N SER A 19 -39.96 22.47 -31.62
CA SER A 19 -41.34 22.32 -32.12
C SER A 19 -41.51 22.60 -33.61
N ASP A 20 -40.49 23.14 -34.27
CA ASP A 20 -40.43 23.36 -35.73
C ASP A 20 -39.76 22.19 -36.48
N GLY A 21 -39.42 21.09 -35.78
CA GLY A 21 -38.77 19.91 -36.36
C GLY A 21 -37.25 19.99 -36.43
N THR A 22 -36.64 21.10 -36.02
CA THR A 22 -35.18 21.24 -36.03
C THR A 22 -34.56 20.44 -34.88
N THR A 23 -33.58 19.59 -35.20
CA THR A 23 -32.87 18.78 -34.20
C THR A 23 -31.51 19.39 -33.89
N ILE A 24 -31.31 19.84 -32.65
CA ILE A 24 -30.01 20.36 -32.20
C ILE A 24 -29.30 19.25 -31.43
N ARG A 25 -28.06 18.96 -31.84
CA ARG A 25 -27.19 17.98 -31.20
C ARG A 25 -26.13 18.71 -30.40
N THR A 26 -26.09 18.45 -29.10
CA THR A 26 -25.09 19.04 -28.21
C THR A 26 -24.38 17.93 -27.46
N GLU A 27 -23.05 17.96 -27.49
CA GLU A 27 -22.20 17.04 -26.75
C GLU A 27 -21.73 17.71 -25.47
N ALA A 28 -22.04 17.10 -24.32
CA ALA A 28 -21.61 17.58 -23.02
C ALA A 28 -20.63 16.58 -22.39
N LEU A 29 -19.47 17.07 -21.99
CA LEU A 29 -18.44 16.29 -21.33
C LEU A 29 -18.55 16.50 -19.82
N CYS A 30 -19.04 15.50 -19.09
CA CYS A 30 -19.21 15.57 -17.65
C CYS A 30 -18.04 14.86 -16.96
N THR A 31 -17.36 15.54 -16.04
CA THR A 31 -16.28 14.93 -15.24
C THR A 31 -16.73 14.84 -13.79
N VAL A 32 -16.95 13.64 -13.28
CA VAL A 32 -17.35 13.39 -11.89
C VAL A 32 -16.09 13.09 -11.07
N ALA A 33 -15.85 13.86 -10.02
CA ALA A 33 -14.85 13.55 -9.00
C ALA A 33 -15.58 12.91 -7.81
N LEU A 34 -15.25 11.65 -7.50
CA LEU A 34 -15.77 10.97 -6.31
C LEU A 34 -14.89 11.35 -5.11
N LEU A 35 -15.53 11.85 -4.04
CA LEU A 35 -14.92 11.98 -2.71
C LEU A 35 -15.43 10.80 -1.88
N ASP A 36 -14.52 9.96 -1.43
CA ASP A 36 -14.82 8.89 -0.48
C ASP A 36 -14.96 9.53 0.91
N ASP A 37 -16.20 9.75 1.38
CA ASP A 37 -16.52 9.76 2.80
C ASP A 37 -18.01 9.46 3.01
N PHE A 38 -18.27 8.33 3.67
CA PHE A 38 -19.58 7.91 4.14
C PHE A 38 -19.90 8.67 5.44
N THR A 39 -20.47 9.86 5.33
CA THR A 39 -21.31 10.47 6.38
C THR A 39 -22.26 11.48 5.74
N GLU A 40 -23.47 11.55 6.26
CA GLU A 40 -24.54 12.43 5.76
C GLU A 40 -24.10 13.90 5.69
N GLN A 41 -23.78 14.39 4.49
CA GLN A 41 -23.95 15.78 4.03
C GLN A 41 -23.39 15.92 2.60
N LEU A 42 -24.28 16.09 1.61
CA LEU A 42 -23.90 16.44 0.24
C LEU A 42 -23.26 17.84 0.21
N LYS A 43 -21.94 17.93 0.20
CA LYS A 43 -21.19 19.18 -0.06
C LYS A 43 -20.80 19.26 -1.55
N MET A 44 -21.38 20.26 -2.22
CA MET A 44 -20.95 21.00 -3.43
C MET A 44 -20.16 20.27 -4.55
N ILE A 45 -20.79 20.15 -5.72
CA ILE A 45 -20.16 19.82 -7.01
C ILE A 45 -19.86 21.14 -7.74
N SER A 46 -18.58 21.41 -8.04
CA SER A 46 -18.15 22.55 -8.86
C SER A 46 -18.11 22.17 -10.35
N PHE A 47 -18.81 22.93 -11.21
CA PHE A 47 -18.74 22.80 -12.66
C PHE A 47 -17.75 23.81 -13.24
N HIS A 48 -16.87 23.35 -14.13
CA HIS A 48 -16.06 24.21 -14.99
C HIS A 48 -16.35 23.85 -16.44
N TYR A 49 -16.82 24.85 -17.20
CA TYR A 49 -16.92 24.75 -18.65
C TYR A 49 -15.64 25.34 -19.26
N VAL A 50 -15.00 24.58 -20.13
CA VAL A 50 -14.05 25.11 -21.11
C VAL A 50 -14.70 24.91 -22.47
N CYS A 51 -15.16 26.01 -23.07
CA CYS A 51 -15.58 26.02 -24.47
C CYS A 51 -14.46 26.71 -25.26
N VAL A 52 -13.91 26.01 -26.25
CA VAL A 52 -12.90 26.56 -27.17
C VAL A 52 -13.65 27.36 -28.24
N GLN A 53 -13.94 28.63 -27.94
CA GLN A 53 -13.67 29.83 -28.74
C GLN A 53 -14.50 31.02 -28.21
N HIS A 54 -13.77 32.09 -27.90
CA HIS A 54 -14.18 33.44 -27.49
C HIS A 54 -14.88 33.65 -26.13
N PHE A 55 -14.05 34.06 -25.16
CA PHE A 55 -14.29 34.97 -24.02
C PHE A 55 -15.74 35.12 -23.50
N ASN A 56 -16.00 34.60 -22.29
CA ASN A 56 -16.32 35.39 -21.10
C ASN A 56 -16.59 34.49 -19.88
N ILE A 57 -16.09 34.94 -18.72
CA ILE A 57 -16.21 34.30 -17.40
C ILE A 57 -17.57 34.68 -16.81
N LEU A 58 -18.34 33.71 -16.32
CA LEU A 58 -19.52 33.95 -15.49
C LEU A 58 -19.35 33.20 -14.15
N GLU A 59 -19.16 33.95 -13.07
CA GLU A 59 -19.26 33.45 -11.70
C GLU A 59 -20.70 33.62 -11.20
N MET A 60 -21.26 32.63 -10.50
CA MET A 60 -22.43 32.83 -9.64
C MET A 60 -22.42 31.95 -8.39
N VAL A 61 -22.88 32.58 -7.31
CA VAL A 61 -22.92 32.17 -5.90
C VAL A 61 -24.10 31.23 -5.61
N PHE A 62 -23.89 30.25 -4.74
CA PHE A 62 -24.92 29.29 -4.29
C PHE A 62 -25.70 29.79 -3.07
N SER A 63 -27.01 29.56 -3.04
CA SER A 63 -27.82 29.50 -1.81
C SER A 63 -28.29 28.06 -1.56
N GLN A 64 -28.25 27.64 -0.30
CA GLN A 64 -28.62 26.29 0.16
C GLN A 64 -30.03 25.88 -0.28
N GLY A 65 -30.14 24.63 -0.72
CA GLY A 65 -31.40 23.89 -0.70
C GLY A 65 -32.32 24.07 -1.91
N ALA A 66 -31.97 23.50 -3.06
CA ALA A 66 -32.97 23.02 -4.03
C ALA A 66 -32.37 21.97 -4.97
N ARG A 67 -32.91 20.74 -4.90
CA ARG A 67 -32.79 19.71 -5.93
C ARG A 67 -33.64 20.14 -7.14
N ARG A 68 -33.06 20.28 -8.35
CA ARG A 68 -33.65 19.96 -9.68
C ARG A 68 -32.85 20.57 -10.85
N SER A 69 -33.07 20.02 -12.04
CA SER A 69 -32.50 20.44 -13.34
C SER A 69 -33.14 21.73 -13.87
N PHE A 70 -32.33 22.58 -14.51
CA PHE A 70 -32.75 23.82 -15.16
C PHE A 70 -32.88 23.61 -16.68
N ASP A 71 -33.99 24.05 -17.27
CA ASP A 71 -34.10 24.31 -18.71
C ASP A 71 -33.99 25.82 -18.96
N ILE A 72 -33.16 26.21 -19.92
CA ILE A 72 -32.94 27.61 -20.31
C ILE A 72 -33.91 27.95 -21.46
N PHE A 73 -34.83 28.88 -21.22
CA PHE A 73 -35.65 29.50 -22.28
C PHE A 73 -35.03 30.83 -22.72
N CYS A 74 -34.45 30.87 -23.92
CA CYS A 74 -34.09 32.12 -24.58
C CYS A 74 -35.30 32.69 -25.32
N LYS A 75 -35.74 33.90 -24.95
CA LYS A 75 -36.73 34.65 -25.74
C LYS A 75 -36.00 35.71 -26.56
N LYS A 76 -36.16 35.66 -27.88
CA LYS A 76 -35.66 36.69 -28.80
C LYS A 76 -36.53 37.95 -28.64
N LEU A 77 -35.97 39.02 -28.09
CA LEU A 77 -36.59 40.33 -28.10
C LEU A 77 -36.23 41.02 -29.42
N SER A 78 -37.23 41.27 -30.26
CA SER A 78 -37.09 42.11 -31.44
C SER A 78 -37.22 43.57 -30.98
N ILE A 79 -36.11 44.31 -30.94
CA ILE A 79 -36.11 45.77 -30.75
C ILE A 79 -35.68 46.41 -32.09
N PRO A 80 -36.30 47.51 -32.56
CA PRO A 80 -35.95 48.10 -33.84
C PRO A 80 -34.64 48.91 -33.76
N ALA A 81 -33.81 48.71 -34.78
CA ALA A 81 -32.79 49.60 -35.32
C ALA A 81 -31.54 49.96 -34.47
N HIS A 82 -30.40 49.50 -35.04
CA HIS A 82 -29.01 49.96 -34.93
C HIS A 82 -28.12 49.48 -33.77
N ARG A 83 -27.29 48.48 -34.14
CA ARG A 83 -25.95 48.09 -33.63
C ARG A 83 -25.82 47.83 -32.12
N GLY A 84 -25.80 46.54 -31.78
CA GLY A 84 -25.24 46.03 -30.53
C GLY A 84 -26.15 45.03 -29.82
N HIS A 85 -25.73 43.77 -29.74
CA HIS A 85 -26.38 42.78 -28.88
C HIS A 85 -26.03 43.09 -27.42
N GLY A 86 -26.92 43.78 -26.70
CA GLY A 86 -26.80 44.01 -25.27
C GLY A 86 -27.66 43.01 -24.49
N TYR A 87 -27.07 42.34 -23.50
CA TYR A 87 -27.79 41.61 -22.46
C TYR A 87 -27.72 42.42 -21.17
N SER A 88 -28.84 42.60 -20.46
CA SER A 88 -28.88 43.21 -19.13
C SER A 88 -29.20 42.17 -18.07
N VAL A 89 -28.49 42.19 -16.94
CA VAL A 89 -28.78 41.39 -15.75
C VAL A 89 -29.27 42.34 -14.67
N LEU A 90 -30.48 42.08 -14.15
CA LEU A 90 -31.05 42.81 -13.01
C LEU A 90 -30.98 41.90 -11.78
N ALA A 91 -30.37 42.39 -10.70
CA ALA A 91 -30.35 41.70 -9.41
C ALA A 91 -31.21 42.49 -8.40
N CYS A 92 -32.30 41.87 -7.92
CA CYS A 92 -33.13 42.43 -6.86
C CYS A 92 -32.97 41.59 -5.59
N ARG A 93 -32.74 42.25 -4.45
CA ARG A 93 -32.66 41.60 -3.13
C ARG A 93 -34.06 41.60 -2.51
N GLY A 94 -34.78 40.48 -2.61
CA GLY A 94 -36.09 40.31 -1.98
C GLY A 94 -36.03 39.25 -0.88
N SER A 95 -36.45 39.61 0.34
CA SER A 95 -36.37 38.77 1.55
C SER A 95 -37.61 37.93 1.84
N SER A 96 -38.55 37.79 0.91
CA SER A 96 -39.72 36.91 1.09
C SER A 96 -40.34 36.53 -0.26
N ILE A 97 -40.58 35.24 -0.46
CA ILE A 97 -41.42 34.73 -1.55
C ILE A 97 -42.83 34.56 -0.96
N PRO A 98 -43.84 35.35 -1.35
CA PRO A 98 -45.21 35.08 -0.95
C PRO A 98 -45.75 33.88 -1.74
N GLU A 99 -46.52 33.01 -1.07
CA GLU A 99 -47.31 31.97 -1.72
C GLU A 99 -48.29 32.61 -2.73
N LEU A 100 -48.08 32.38 -4.03
CA LEU A 100 -48.97 32.88 -5.07
C LEU A 100 -50.06 31.83 -5.38
N ARG A 101 -51.32 32.15 -5.09
CA ARG A 101 -52.48 31.60 -5.82
C ARG A 101 -52.67 32.41 -7.11
N ASP A 102 -53.17 31.75 -8.14
CA ASP A 102 -53.38 32.28 -9.49
C ASP A 102 -53.99 33.69 -9.48
N GLY A 103 -53.18 34.67 -9.86
CA GLY A 103 -53.56 36.07 -9.99
C GLY A 103 -52.53 36.82 -10.81
N LYS A 104 -52.99 37.57 -11.83
CA LYS A 104 -52.13 38.43 -12.66
C LYS A 104 -51.55 39.54 -11.79
N PHE A 105 -50.23 39.58 -11.64
CA PHE A 105 -49.54 40.74 -11.06
C PHE A 105 -49.05 41.67 -12.17
N SER A 106 -49.46 42.93 -12.09
CA SER A 106 -48.85 44.04 -12.83
C SER A 106 -47.81 44.72 -11.94
N PHE A 107 -46.56 44.76 -12.37
CA PHE A 107 -45.56 45.67 -11.79
C PHE A 107 -45.65 47.01 -12.52
N THR A 108 -45.86 48.09 -11.78
CA THR A 108 -45.72 49.46 -12.30
C THR A 108 -44.25 49.86 -12.21
N SER A 109 -43.62 50.02 -13.36
CA SER A 109 -42.31 50.68 -13.51
C SER A 109 -42.48 52.19 -13.39
N SER A 110 -41.59 52.87 -12.67
CA SER A 110 -41.59 54.33 -12.50
C SER A 110 -40.98 55.09 -13.68
N HIS A 111 -41.06 54.55 -14.90
CA HIS A 111 -40.67 55.25 -16.13
C HIS A 111 -41.87 55.32 -17.10
N PRO A 112 -42.28 56.54 -17.52
CA PRO A 112 -43.42 56.73 -18.39
C PRO A 112 -42.99 56.54 -19.84
N ASN A 113 -43.16 55.32 -20.35
CA ASN A 113 -43.38 54.93 -21.74
C ASN A 113 -42.76 53.56 -22.00
N GLU A 114 -43.52 52.72 -22.70
CA GLU A 114 -43.29 51.30 -22.99
C GLU A 114 -43.70 50.32 -21.88
N GLY A 115 -44.99 49.95 -21.92
CA GLY A 115 -45.53 48.80 -21.19
C GLY A 115 -44.97 47.49 -21.76
N CYS A 116 -43.88 46.98 -21.18
CA CYS A 116 -43.38 45.64 -21.46
C CYS A 116 -44.02 44.62 -20.50
N ALA A 117 -45.08 43.93 -20.94
CA ALA A 117 -45.69 42.84 -20.20
C ALA A 117 -44.79 41.59 -20.22
N LEU A 118 -44.06 41.35 -19.13
CA LEU A 118 -43.20 40.17 -18.97
C LEU A 118 -44.04 38.95 -18.56
N VAL A 119 -44.62 38.23 -19.52
CA VAL A 119 -45.28 36.94 -19.24
C VAL A 119 -44.21 35.87 -19.00
N LYS A 120 -43.89 35.61 -17.73
CA LYS A 120 -43.12 34.43 -17.32
C LYS A 120 -44.03 33.21 -17.29
N LEU A 121 -43.96 32.37 -18.33
CA LEU A 121 -44.60 31.06 -18.31
C LEU A 121 -43.73 30.09 -17.50
N VAL A 122 -43.96 29.98 -16.19
CA VAL A 122 -43.26 29.01 -15.34
C VAL A 122 -44.01 27.68 -15.42
N ARG A 123 -43.61 26.78 -16.34
CA ARG A 123 -44.04 25.37 -16.26
C ARG A 123 -43.22 24.67 -15.16
N ARG A 124 -43.86 24.28 -14.06
CA ARG A 124 -43.25 23.37 -13.07
C ARG A 124 -43.20 21.95 -13.65
N TYR A 125 -42.02 21.46 -14.00
CA TYR A 125 -41.79 20.01 -14.07
C TYR A 125 -41.53 19.50 -12.64
N ALA A 126 -42.60 19.12 -11.95
CA ALA A 126 -42.50 18.28 -10.77
C ALA A 126 -42.55 16.83 -11.21
N VAL A 127 -41.40 16.24 -11.57
CA VAL A 127 -41.33 14.78 -11.58
C VAL A 127 -41.30 14.35 -10.12
N ASN A 128 -42.48 14.16 -9.55
CA ASN A 128 -42.65 13.43 -8.28
C ASN A 128 -42.35 11.96 -8.57
N VAL A 129 -41.07 11.63 -8.79
CA VAL A 129 -40.64 10.23 -8.91
C VAL A 129 -40.98 9.57 -7.59
N SER A 130 -41.83 8.53 -7.64
CA SER A 130 -42.24 7.79 -6.44
C SER A 130 -41.00 7.24 -5.71
N ALA A 131 -41.06 7.11 -4.39
CA ALA A 131 -39.93 6.54 -3.63
C ALA A 131 -39.51 5.16 -4.16
N SER A 132 -40.46 4.38 -4.69
CA SER A 132 -40.25 3.12 -5.38
C SER A 132 -39.43 3.24 -6.68
N GLU A 133 -39.71 4.24 -7.51
CA GLU A 133 -38.95 4.49 -8.74
C GLU A 133 -37.55 5.05 -8.44
N GLN A 134 -37.40 5.87 -7.40
CA GLN A 134 -36.08 6.30 -6.94
C GLN A 134 -35.26 5.10 -6.46
N MET A 135 -35.87 4.19 -5.71
CA MET A 135 -35.22 2.98 -5.23
C MET A 135 -34.86 2.03 -6.38
N SER A 136 -35.73 1.89 -7.39
CA SER A 136 -35.46 1.06 -8.56
C SER A 136 -34.31 1.61 -9.40
N LEU A 137 -34.23 2.93 -9.60
CA LEU A 137 -33.11 3.59 -10.26
C LEU A 137 -31.80 3.41 -9.49
N ILE A 138 -31.81 3.58 -8.17
CA ILE A 138 -30.63 3.33 -7.32
C ILE A 138 -30.17 1.87 -7.45
N LYS A 139 -31.10 0.92 -7.45
CA LYS A 139 -30.79 -0.50 -7.64
C LYS A 139 -30.15 -0.76 -9.01
N GLN A 140 -30.73 -0.24 -10.09
CA GLN A 140 -30.19 -0.38 -11.44
C GLN A 140 -28.80 0.25 -11.58
N LEU A 141 -28.58 1.44 -10.98
CA LEU A 141 -27.27 2.09 -10.98
C LEU A 141 -26.24 1.24 -10.21
N ARG A 142 -26.60 0.69 -9.05
CA ARG A 142 -25.75 -0.22 -8.27
C ARG A 142 -25.40 -1.50 -9.03
N GLU A 143 -26.36 -2.07 -9.75
CA GLU A 143 -26.12 -3.27 -10.58
C GLU A 143 -25.15 -2.98 -11.73
N ARG A 144 -25.33 -1.85 -12.42
CA ARG A 144 -24.41 -1.41 -13.49
C ARG A 144 -22.99 -1.14 -12.97
N THR A 145 -22.85 -0.49 -11.81
CA THR A 145 -21.53 -0.26 -11.21
C THR A 145 -20.86 -1.56 -10.77
N LYS A 146 -21.61 -2.51 -10.20
CA LYS A 146 -21.10 -3.84 -9.83
C LYS A 146 -20.62 -4.62 -11.05
N ALA A 147 -21.37 -4.58 -12.15
CA ALA A 147 -20.97 -5.23 -13.40
C ALA A 147 -19.67 -4.65 -13.95
N ALA A 148 -19.54 -3.31 -13.96
CA ALA A 148 -18.32 -2.62 -14.39
C ALA A 148 -17.11 -2.96 -13.50
N GLN A 149 -17.28 -2.98 -12.17
CA GLN A 149 -16.22 -3.36 -11.22
C GLN A 149 -15.76 -4.81 -11.44
N LYS A 150 -16.70 -5.74 -11.68
CA LYS A 150 -16.38 -7.15 -11.96
C LYS A 150 -15.56 -7.28 -13.26
N GLU A 151 -15.92 -6.54 -14.30
CA GLU A 151 -15.18 -6.53 -15.56
C GLU A 151 -13.78 -5.93 -15.40
N LEU A 152 -13.64 -4.83 -14.67
CA LEU A 152 -12.33 -4.25 -14.35
C LEU A 152 -11.44 -5.23 -13.57
N ARG A 153 -12.01 -5.97 -12.61
CA ARG A 153 -11.26 -6.99 -11.86
C ARG A 153 -10.76 -8.10 -12.76
N LYS A 154 -11.60 -8.63 -13.67
CA LYS A 154 -11.20 -9.64 -14.65
C LYS A 154 -10.03 -9.15 -15.53
N ARG A 155 -10.12 -7.93 -16.04
CA ARG A 155 -9.06 -7.32 -16.86
C ARG A 155 -7.79 -7.10 -16.05
N GLY A 156 -7.92 -6.65 -14.80
CA GLY A 156 -6.81 -6.44 -13.88
C GLY A 156 -6.00 -7.72 -13.66
N VAL A 157 -6.67 -8.85 -13.42
CA VAL A 157 -6.01 -10.16 -13.27
C VAL A 157 -5.22 -10.55 -14.51
N VAL A 158 -5.78 -10.36 -15.71
CA VAL A 158 -5.07 -10.65 -16.97
C VAL A 158 -3.84 -9.76 -17.13
N LEU A 159 -3.93 -8.48 -16.76
CA LEU A 159 -2.79 -7.56 -16.80
C LEU A 159 -1.73 -7.89 -15.77
N ALA A 160 -2.12 -8.29 -14.56
CA ALA A 160 -1.20 -8.74 -13.52
C ALA A 160 -0.42 -9.98 -13.98
N ASN A 161 -1.10 -10.98 -14.56
CA ASN A 161 -0.45 -12.18 -15.09
C ASN A 161 0.54 -11.88 -16.22
N LYS A 162 0.33 -10.83 -17.02
CA LYS A 162 1.30 -10.39 -18.04
C LYS A 162 2.51 -9.69 -17.44
N LYS A 163 2.37 -9.08 -16.26
CA LYS A 163 3.44 -8.37 -15.56
C LYS A 163 4.25 -9.28 -14.64
N SER A 164 3.78 -10.50 -14.37
CA SER A 164 4.42 -11.46 -13.46
C SER A 164 5.86 -11.84 -13.84
N CYS A 165 6.23 -11.72 -15.12
CA CYS A 165 7.57 -11.99 -15.63
C CYS A 165 8.58 -10.87 -15.35
N ARG A 166 8.13 -9.69 -14.89
CA ARG A 166 9.00 -8.56 -14.60
C ARG A 166 9.75 -8.79 -13.30
N THR A 167 10.97 -8.26 -13.21
CA THR A 167 11.77 -8.35 -12.00
C THR A 167 11.13 -7.56 -10.86
N ALA A 168 10.87 -8.23 -9.74
CA ALA A 168 10.39 -7.61 -8.51
C ALA A 168 11.48 -7.77 -7.43
N ALA A 169 12.37 -6.78 -7.34
CA ALA A 169 13.51 -6.80 -6.41
C ALA A 169 13.30 -5.88 -5.18
N GLU A 170 12.29 -5.02 -5.19
CA GLU A 170 11.87 -4.21 -4.05
C GLU A 170 10.77 -4.95 -3.25
N GLY A 171 10.31 -4.38 -2.13
CA GLY A 171 9.27 -5.01 -1.29
C GLY A 171 9.48 -4.83 0.21
N LEU A 172 8.87 -5.74 0.98
CA LEU A 172 8.96 -5.78 2.45
C LEU A 172 9.10 -7.21 2.97
N LEU A 173 9.79 -7.31 4.10
CA LEU A 173 9.73 -8.45 4.99
C LEU A 173 8.60 -8.22 5.99
N ALA A 174 7.77 -9.23 6.20
CA ALA A 174 6.75 -9.27 7.23
C ALA A 174 7.06 -10.36 8.23
N LEU A 175 7.03 -10.02 9.52
CA LEU A 175 7.34 -10.91 10.63
C LEU A 175 6.12 -11.02 11.55
N ALA A 176 5.76 -12.26 11.87
CA ALA A 176 4.78 -12.58 12.89
C ALA A 176 5.43 -13.53 13.89
N GLN A 177 5.20 -13.30 15.19
CA GLN A 177 5.78 -14.15 16.24
C GLN A 177 4.74 -14.47 17.31
N ASN A 178 4.84 -15.69 17.83
CA ASN A 178 4.22 -16.19 19.04
C ASN A 178 5.34 -16.53 20.04
N GLY A 179 5.01 -16.89 21.29
CA GLY A 179 6.01 -17.10 22.35
C GLY A 179 7.17 -18.04 21.98
N CYS A 180 6.92 -19.07 21.18
CA CYS A 180 7.95 -20.07 20.82
C CYS A 180 8.22 -20.15 19.31
N LYS A 181 7.57 -19.34 18.47
CA LYS A 181 7.67 -19.46 16.99
C LYS A 181 7.68 -18.08 16.35
N ALA A 182 8.50 -17.88 15.32
CA ALA A 182 8.42 -16.72 14.45
C ALA A 182 8.40 -17.16 13.00
N ALA A 183 7.54 -16.52 12.22
CA ALA A 183 7.47 -16.65 10.78
C ALA A 183 7.84 -15.32 10.15
N ILE A 184 8.67 -15.38 9.12
CA ILE A 184 9.04 -14.25 8.29
C ILE A 184 8.75 -14.55 6.84
N ILE A 185 8.21 -13.58 6.12
CA ILE A 185 7.90 -13.68 4.70
C ILE A 185 8.47 -12.47 3.95
N GLU A 186 9.04 -12.73 2.77
CA GLU A 186 9.42 -11.73 1.80
C GLU A 186 8.35 -11.60 0.71
N LEU A 187 7.67 -10.46 0.69
CA LEU A 187 6.76 -10.05 -0.37
C LEU A 187 7.43 -8.98 -1.22
N ASN A 188 7.68 -9.28 -2.49
CA ASN A 188 8.36 -8.38 -3.41
C ASN A 188 7.40 -7.63 -4.34
N CYS A 189 7.84 -6.45 -4.78
CA CYS A 189 7.22 -5.62 -5.82
C CYS A 189 8.29 -4.99 -6.73
N GLU A 190 7.87 -4.32 -7.81
CA GLU A 190 8.80 -3.65 -8.73
C GLU A 190 9.40 -2.39 -8.08
N THR A 191 8.59 -1.57 -7.40
CA THR A 191 9.03 -0.28 -6.83
C THR A 191 8.82 -0.17 -5.33
N ASP A 192 9.59 0.71 -4.68
CA ASP A 192 9.44 1.00 -3.25
C ASP A 192 8.16 1.80 -2.93
N PHE A 193 7.56 2.46 -3.92
CA PHE A 193 6.27 3.15 -3.78
C PHE A 193 5.13 2.17 -3.48
N VAL A 194 5.12 1.01 -4.15
CA VAL A 194 4.13 -0.04 -3.89
C VAL A 194 4.35 -0.66 -2.52
N ALA A 195 5.60 -0.87 -2.11
CA ALA A 195 5.94 -1.39 -0.77
C ALA A 195 5.38 -0.51 0.37
N ARG A 196 5.27 0.81 0.15
CA ARG A 196 4.72 1.76 1.13
C ARG A 196 3.19 1.81 1.17
N ASN A 197 2.51 1.13 0.25
CA ASN A 197 1.05 1.12 0.20
C ASN A 197 0.42 0.32 1.36
N ASP A 198 -0.69 0.83 1.89
CA ASP A 198 -1.46 0.25 3.00
C ASP A 198 -1.96 -1.17 2.70
N ILE A 199 -2.47 -1.40 1.49
CA ILE A 199 -2.98 -2.71 1.06
C ILE A 199 -1.84 -3.72 0.95
N PHE A 200 -0.70 -3.30 0.39
CA PHE A 200 0.48 -4.16 0.24
C PHE A 200 1.03 -4.59 1.60
N GLN A 201 1.17 -3.63 2.52
CA GLN A 201 1.62 -3.87 3.88
C GLN A 201 0.67 -4.78 4.66
N TYR A 202 -0.64 -4.56 4.51
CA TYR A 202 -1.67 -5.40 5.12
C TYR A 202 -1.59 -6.85 4.61
N LEU A 203 -1.43 -7.05 3.31
CA LEU A 203 -1.27 -8.37 2.71
C LEU A 203 -0.03 -9.07 3.28
N ALA A 204 1.12 -8.39 3.31
CA ALA A 204 2.37 -8.95 3.83
C ALA A 204 2.23 -9.40 5.31
N LEU A 205 1.64 -8.57 6.17
CA LEU A 205 1.38 -8.93 7.57
C LEU A 205 0.43 -10.12 7.72
N THR A 206 -0.61 -10.19 6.88
CA THR A 206 -1.57 -11.29 6.90
C THR A 206 -0.92 -12.60 6.46
N LEU A 207 -0.05 -12.55 5.44
CA LEU A 207 0.75 -13.68 4.99
C LEU A 207 1.69 -14.19 6.10
N ALA A 208 2.37 -13.28 6.81
CA ALA A 208 3.25 -13.67 7.91
C ALA A 208 2.48 -14.37 9.05
N LYS A 209 1.29 -13.87 9.40
CA LYS A 209 0.41 -14.53 10.38
C LYS A 209 -0.06 -15.91 9.93
N LEU A 210 -0.38 -16.05 8.64
CA LEU A 210 -0.75 -17.34 8.06
C LEU A 210 0.41 -18.33 8.12
N ALA A 211 1.63 -17.92 7.75
CA ALA A 211 2.81 -18.78 7.86
C ALA A 211 3.13 -19.18 9.31
N LEU A 212 2.85 -18.33 10.29
CA LEU A 212 3.00 -18.69 11.70
C LEU A 212 2.03 -19.81 12.13
N SER A 213 0.87 -19.91 11.48
CA SER A 213 -0.11 -20.97 11.74
C SER A 213 0.18 -22.28 11.02
N VAL A 214 1.13 -22.29 10.08
CA VAL A 214 1.54 -23.51 9.39
C VAL A 214 2.32 -24.39 10.36
N GLU A 215 1.81 -25.59 10.62
CA GLU A 215 2.51 -26.59 11.41
C GLU A 215 3.56 -27.30 10.55
N SER A 216 4.83 -27.21 10.95
CA SER A 216 5.90 -28.01 10.37
C SER A 216 5.89 -29.40 11.01
N SER A 217 5.71 -30.43 10.19
CA SER A 217 5.77 -31.85 10.58
C SER A 217 7.18 -32.32 10.99
N GLN A 218 8.21 -31.48 10.81
CA GLN A 218 9.59 -31.77 11.18
C GLN A 218 9.96 -31.08 12.50
N GLN A 219 10.19 -31.87 13.55
CA GLN A 219 10.79 -31.46 14.83
C GLN A 219 12.30 -31.25 14.66
N PHE A 220 12.71 -30.24 13.91
CA PHE A 220 14.12 -29.80 13.85
C PHE A 220 14.28 -28.45 14.55
N SER A 221 15.29 -28.32 15.40
CA SER A 221 15.67 -27.04 16.01
C SER A 221 16.38 -26.20 14.95
N GLY A 222 15.64 -25.43 14.15
CA GLY A 222 16.22 -24.61 13.09
C GLY A 222 15.22 -23.72 12.34
N ALA A 223 15.75 -22.90 11.43
CA ALA A 223 14.94 -22.12 10.50
C ALA A 223 14.51 -23.01 9.33
N PHE A 224 13.20 -23.18 9.16
CA PHE A 224 12.59 -23.96 8.09
C PHE A 224 12.27 -23.05 6.91
N PRO A 225 12.75 -23.35 5.69
CA PRO A 225 12.33 -22.63 4.51
C PRO A 225 10.85 -22.92 4.24
N LEU A 226 10.09 -21.87 3.98
CA LEU A 226 8.69 -21.92 3.57
C LEU A 226 8.60 -21.37 2.16
N GLY A 227 8.47 -22.26 1.18
CA GLY A 227 8.34 -21.88 -0.22
C GLY A 227 6.95 -21.29 -0.54
N PRO A 228 6.83 -20.49 -1.60
CA PRO A 228 5.53 -19.95 -2.04
C PRO A 228 4.51 -21.06 -2.34
N GLU A 229 4.96 -22.20 -2.87
CA GLU A 229 4.14 -23.39 -3.16
C GLU A 229 3.46 -23.97 -1.91
N SER A 230 4.05 -23.77 -0.73
CA SER A 230 3.47 -24.26 0.52
C SER A 230 2.30 -23.39 0.98
N LEU A 231 2.15 -22.17 0.46
CA LEU A 231 1.14 -21.21 0.91
C LEU A 231 0.09 -20.91 -0.16
N GLU A 232 0.39 -21.08 -1.44
CA GLU A 232 -0.42 -20.57 -2.55
C GLU A 232 -1.92 -20.93 -2.50
N ASP A 233 -2.24 -22.15 -2.07
CA ASP A 233 -3.59 -22.70 -1.99
C ASP A 233 -4.30 -22.46 -0.64
N PHE A 234 -3.58 -21.96 0.37
CA PHE A 234 -4.18 -21.68 1.67
C PHE A 234 -5.22 -20.57 1.55
N GLN A 235 -6.37 -20.79 2.18
CA GLN A 235 -7.39 -19.77 2.29
C GLN A 235 -7.05 -18.79 3.40
N MET A 236 -7.22 -17.50 3.10
CA MET A 236 -7.10 -16.43 4.06
C MET A 236 -8.37 -15.58 4.07
N LYS A 237 -8.76 -15.17 5.26
CA LYS A 237 -9.83 -14.20 5.45
C LYS A 237 -9.22 -12.81 5.51
N LEU A 238 -9.57 -11.97 4.54
CA LEU A 238 -9.08 -10.60 4.45
C LEU A 238 -10.14 -9.62 4.96
N GLU A 239 -9.71 -8.71 5.83
CA GLU A 239 -10.53 -7.72 6.52
C GLU A 239 -9.97 -6.31 6.25
N HIS A 240 -9.86 -5.94 4.98
CA HIS A 240 -9.45 -4.60 4.55
C HIS A 240 -10.56 -3.95 3.70
N PRO A 241 -10.83 -2.63 3.81
CA PRO A 241 -11.93 -1.98 3.08
C PRO A 241 -11.91 -2.19 1.56
N LYS A 242 -10.71 -2.25 0.98
CA LYS A 242 -10.48 -2.46 -0.47
C LYS A 242 -10.18 -3.91 -0.84
N LEU A 243 -9.89 -4.76 0.14
CA LEU A 243 -9.48 -6.15 -0.03
C LEU A 243 -10.17 -6.99 1.05
N SER A 244 -11.37 -7.48 0.75
CA SER A 244 -12.21 -8.21 1.69
C SER A 244 -12.69 -9.56 1.16
N GLY A 245 -13.00 -10.46 2.09
CA GLY A 245 -13.55 -11.78 1.85
C GLY A 245 -12.51 -12.89 1.93
N GLU A 246 -12.99 -14.12 1.77
CA GLU A 246 -12.15 -15.32 1.73
C GLU A 246 -11.59 -15.53 0.32
N ARG A 247 -10.27 -15.68 0.24
CA ARG A 247 -9.53 -15.88 -1.01
C ARG A 247 -8.32 -16.77 -0.74
N THR A 248 -7.83 -17.45 -1.77
CA THR A 248 -6.51 -18.12 -1.68
C THR A 248 -5.39 -17.09 -1.65
N VAL A 249 -4.23 -17.46 -1.09
CA VAL A 249 -3.01 -16.64 -1.10
C VAL A 249 -2.69 -16.16 -2.52
N GLN A 250 -2.69 -17.08 -3.49
CA GLN A 250 -2.39 -16.75 -4.88
C GLN A 250 -3.36 -15.72 -5.47
N THR A 251 -4.65 -15.87 -5.17
CA THR A 251 -5.69 -14.93 -5.64
C THR A 251 -5.52 -13.57 -4.99
N ALA A 252 -5.22 -13.51 -3.69
CA ALA A 252 -5.00 -12.26 -2.97
C ALA A 252 -3.80 -11.48 -3.51
N ILE A 253 -2.67 -12.17 -3.76
CA ILE A 253 -1.47 -11.57 -4.38
C ILE A 253 -1.80 -11.03 -5.77
N THR A 254 -2.50 -11.81 -6.60
CA THR A 254 -2.87 -11.41 -7.96
C THR A 254 -3.82 -10.20 -7.96
N ASP A 255 -4.78 -10.16 -7.03
CA ASP A 255 -5.68 -9.02 -6.88
C ASP A 255 -4.92 -7.75 -6.46
N VAL A 256 -3.96 -7.86 -5.54
CA VAL A 256 -3.11 -6.71 -5.15
C VAL A 256 -2.22 -6.27 -6.32
N ALA A 257 -1.60 -7.18 -7.06
CA ALA A 257 -0.85 -6.86 -8.28
C ALA A 257 -1.73 -6.13 -9.32
N ALA A 258 -2.99 -6.57 -9.49
CA ALA A 258 -3.95 -5.92 -10.37
C ALA A 258 -4.33 -4.51 -9.91
N MET A 259 -4.46 -4.29 -8.59
CA MET A 259 -4.76 -2.97 -8.01
C MET A 259 -3.57 -2.01 -8.09
N MET A 260 -2.35 -2.50 -7.83
CA MET A 260 -1.12 -1.70 -7.84
C MET A 260 -0.61 -1.44 -9.26
N GLY A 261 -0.90 -2.34 -10.20
CA GLY A 261 -0.41 -2.25 -11.56
C GLY A 261 1.09 -2.59 -11.70
N GLU A 262 1.68 -3.23 -10.71
CA GLU A 262 3.05 -3.75 -10.71
C GLU A 262 3.03 -5.26 -10.45
N ASN A 263 4.12 -5.93 -10.81
CA ASN A 263 4.35 -7.29 -10.35
C ASN A 263 4.44 -7.32 -8.82
N VAL A 264 3.70 -8.23 -8.21
CA VAL A 264 3.79 -8.53 -6.77
C VAL A 264 3.97 -10.02 -6.64
N LYS A 265 4.99 -10.44 -5.90
CA LYS A 265 5.38 -11.86 -5.79
C LYS A 265 5.73 -12.21 -4.36
N LEU A 266 5.13 -13.29 -3.86
CA LEU A 266 5.63 -13.99 -2.67
C LEU A 266 6.89 -14.75 -3.07
N ARG A 267 8.04 -14.39 -2.50
CA ARG A 267 9.32 -14.94 -2.93
C ARG A 267 9.77 -16.12 -2.08
N ARG A 268 9.84 -15.92 -0.78
CA ARG A 268 10.31 -16.89 0.20
C ARG A 268 9.80 -16.53 1.59
N GLY A 269 9.65 -17.53 2.43
CA GLY A 269 9.45 -17.35 3.86
C GLY A 269 10.33 -18.30 4.65
N PHE A 270 10.43 -18.05 5.95
CA PHE A 270 11.06 -18.96 6.89
C PHE A 270 10.26 -18.99 8.18
N VAL A 271 10.21 -20.15 8.82
CA VAL A 271 9.63 -20.32 10.15
C VAL A 271 10.72 -20.83 11.07
N MET A 272 10.89 -20.22 12.24
CA MET A 272 11.86 -20.65 13.24
C MET A 272 11.14 -20.87 14.57
N SER A 273 11.42 -22.01 15.20
CA SER A 273 10.88 -22.35 16.52
C SER A 273 11.99 -22.26 17.56
N ALA A 274 11.67 -21.74 18.74
CA ALA A 274 12.53 -21.84 19.91
C ALA A 274 12.46 -23.25 20.51
N SER A 275 13.54 -23.66 21.18
CA SER A 275 13.54 -24.86 22.00
C SER A 275 12.65 -24.68 23.24
N SER A 276 12.26 -25.78 23.89
CA SER A 276 11.37 -25.79 25.06
C SER A 276 11.84 -24.91 26.22
N HIS A 277 13.14 -24.62 26.30
CA HIS A 277 13.78 -23.83 27.36
C HIS A 277 14.55 -22.63 26.78
N GLY A 278 14.12 -22.14 25.62
CA GLY A 278 14.74 -21.03 24.93
C GLY A 278 13.79 -19.86 24.66
N ILE A 279 14.35 -18.77 24.16
CA ILE A 279 13.58 -17.63 23.65
C ILE A 279 13.89 -17.40 22.17
N LEU A 280 12.94 -16.76 21.49
CA LEU A 280 13.10 -16.28 20.14
C LEU A 280 13.17 -14.75 20.16
N SER A 281 14.27 -14.20 19.68
CA SER A 281 14.48 -12.76 19.57
C SER A 281 14.46 -12.35 18.12
N THR A 282 13.77 -11.24 17.83
CA THR A 282 13.59 -10.74 16.46
C THR A 282 13.93 -9.26 16.40
N TYR A 283 14.48 -8.83 15.27
CA TYR A 283 14.78 -7.44 14.99
C TYR A 283 14.45 -7.12 13.53
N LEU A 284 13.70 -6.03 13.32
CA LEU A 284 13.35 -5.51 12.01
C LEU A 284 13.99 -4.15 11.82
N HIS A 285 14.75 -3.99 10.74
CA HIS A 285 15.37 -2.72 10.37
C HIS A 285 14.64 -2.05 9.20
N THR A 286 14.65 -0.72 9.20
CA THR A 286 13.88 0.12 8.27
C THR A 286 12.40 -0.26 8.31
N SER A 287 11.84 -0.26 9.52
CA SER A 287 10.46 -0.67 9.80
C SER A 287 9.48 0.48 9.56
N PRO A 288 8.59 0.40 8.55
CA PRO A 288 7.55 1.42 8.36
C PRO A 288 6.46 1.33 9.43
N GLN A 289 6.22 0.14 9.97
CA GLN A 289 5.29 -0.15 11.06
C GLN A 289 5.65 -1.49 11.73
N PRO A 290 5.20 -1.73 12.98
CA PRO A 290 5.47 -2.97 13.69
C PRO A 290 5.14 -4.22 12.85
N GLY A 291 6.07 -5.18 12.84
CA GLY A 291 5.96 -6.42 12.07
C GLY A 291 6.38 -6.30 10.59
N LEU A 292 6.77 -5.12 10.10
CA LEU A 292 7.33 -4.93 8.76
C LEU A 292 8.75 -4.36 8.81
N GLY A 293 9.59 -4.72 7.84
CA GLY A 293 10.94 -4.19 7.69
C GLY A 293 11.54 -4.48 6.32
N ARG A 294 12.73 -3.93 6.03
CA ARG A 294 13.50 -4.27 4.83
C ARG A 294 14.62 -5.27 5.09
N ILE A 295 15.06 -5.35 6.33
CA ILE A 295 16.04 -6.33 6.79
C ILE A 295 15.52 -6.90 8.11
N ALA A 296 15.67 -8.20 8.30
CA ALA A 296 15.26 -8.88 9.50
C ALA A 296 16.36 -9.78 10.03
N GLY A 297 16.46 -9.85 11.35
CA GLY A 297 17.29 -10.80 12.09
C GLY A 297 16.40 -11.55 13.06
N ILE A 298 16.53 -12.87 13.08
CA ILE A 298 15.86 -13.75 14.03
C ILE A 298 16.95 -14.59 14.67
N LEU A 299 16.90 -14.74 15.99
CA LEU A 299 17.87 -15.49 16.78
C LEU A 299 17.14 -16.32 17.83
N SER A 300 17.49 -17.60 17.96
CA SER A 300 17.08 -18.42 19.08
C SER A 300 18.21 -18.54 20.09
N LEU A 301 17.89 -18.29 21.36
CA LEU A 301 18.76 -18.55 22.50
C LEU A 301 18.16 -19.70 23.29
N GLU A 302 19.00 -20.66 23.67
CA GLU A 302 18.63 -21.84 24.44
C GLU A 302 19.30 -21.75 25.81
N VAL A 303 18.56 -22.12 26.84
CA VAL A 303 19.04 -22.18 28.22
C VAL A 303 18.85 -23.60 28.75
N GLU A 304 19.85 -24.12 29.45
CA GLU A 304 19.75 -25.46 30.04
C GLU A 304 18.84 -25.51 31.27
N ASP A 305 18.78 -24.43 32.07
CA ASP A 305 17.90 -24.35 33.24
C ASP A 305 16.51 -23.80 32.85
N PRO A 306 15.42 -24.58 33.01
CA PRO A 306 14.06 -24.14 32.74
C PRO A 306 13.54 -23.04 33.68
N ASN A 307 14.18 -22.83 34.84
CA ASN A 307 13.73 -21.85 35.85
C ASN A 307 14.49 -20.52 35.77
N ALA A 308 15.40 -20.35 34.81
CA ALA A 308 16.19 -19.13 34.67
C ALA A 308 15.31 -17.91 34.36
N SER A 309 15.66 -16.76 34.96
CA SER A 309 14.97 -15.49 34.70
C SER A 309 15.19 -15.03 33.26
N LEU A 310 14.13 -14.97 32.47
CA LEU A 310 14.18 -14.66 31.04
C LEU A 310 14.50 -13.19 30.72
N GLY A 311 14.51 -12.30 31.71
CA GLY A 311 14.69 -10.86 31.49
C GLY A 311 16.04 -10.49 30.88
N ALA A 312 17.14 -11.06 31.39
CA ALA A 312 18.48 -10.83 30.86
C ALA A 312 18.65 -11.46 29.47
N LEU A 313 18.12 -12.67 29.31
CA LEU A 313 18.10 -13.41 28.05
C LEU A 313 17.41 -12.62 26.93
N GLN A 314 16.25 -12.02 27.21
CA GLN A 314 15.47 -11.25 26.23
C GLN A 314 16.17 -9.95 25.80
N ARG A 315 16.86 -9.27 26.73
CA ARG A 315 17.67 -8.08 26.39
C ARG A 315 18.80 -8.45 25.44
N VAL A 316 19.66 -9.39 25.86
CA VAL A 316 20.82 -9.81 25.06
C VAL A 316 20.38 -10.45 23.73
N GLY A 317 19.31 -11.23 23.73
CA GLY A 317 18.76 -11.81 22.51
C GLY A 317 18.29 -10.76 21.50
N SER A 318 17.64 -9.69 21.96
CA SER A 318 17.22 -8.57 21.11
C SER A 318 18.42 -7.82 20.52
N GLU A 319 19.45 -7.59 21.32
CA GLU A 319 20.69 -6.95 20.88
C GLU A 319 21.46 -7.82 19.89
N LEU A 320 21.51 -9.14 20.10
CA LEU A 320 22.12 -10.08 19.18
C LEU A 320 21.32 -10.21 17.87
N ALA A 321 19.99 -10.14 17.90
CA ALA A 321 19.18 -10.10 16.68
C ALA A 321 19.49 -8.84 15.83
N MET A 322 19.71 -7.70 16.48
CA MET A 322 20.19 -6.48 15.81
C MET A 322 21.62 -6.64 15.28
N HIS A 323 22.50 -7.28 16.05
CA HIS A 323 23.86 -7.60 15.62
C HIS A 323 23.85 -8.45 14.33
N VAL A 324 23.03 -9.50 14.27
CA VAL A 324 22.88 -10.36 13.08
C VAL A 324 22.47 -9.53 11.86
N VAL A 325 21.54 -8.59 12.00
CA VAL A 325 21.13 -7.69 10.91
C VAL A 325 22.30 -6.86 10.38
N ALA A 326 23.10 -6.29 11.28
CA ALA A 326 24.18 -5.36 10.95
C ALA A 326 25.45 -6.07 10.46
N ALA A 327 25.90 -7.12 11.15
CA ALA A 327 27.17 -7.79 10.91
C ALA A 327 27.13 -8.87 9.82
N LYS A 328 25.92 -9.30 9.41
CA LYS A 328 25.70 -10.28 8.33
C LYS A 328 26.53 -11.58 8.47
N PRO A 329 26.56 -12.23 9.66
CA PRO A 329 27.26 -13.51 9.81
C PRO A 329 26.72 -14.56 8.85
N LEU A 330 27.62 -15.41 8.34
CA LEU A 330 27.27 -16.53 7.48
C LEU A 330 27.20 -17.85 8.25
N PHE A 331 28.01 -17.97 9.32
CA PHE A 331 28.13 -19.18 10.11
C PHE A 331 27.98 -18.87 11.61
N LEU A 332 27.48 -19.83 12.38
CA LEU A 332 27.40 -19.68 13.84
C LEU A 332 28.78 -19.82 14.49
N THR A 333 29.46 -20.92 14.17
CA THR A 333 30.78 -21.27 14.72
C THR A 333 31.77 -21.61 13.59
N LYS A 334 33.07 -21.70 13.91
CA LYS A 334 34.12 -21.98 12.92
C LYS A 334 33.99 -23.37 12.32
N GLU A 335 33.46 -24.31 13.08
CA GLU A 335 33.30 -25.71 12.69
C GLU A 335 32.23 -25.88 11.59
N LEU A 336 31.35 -24.91 11.40
CA LEU A 336 30.35 -24.90 10.33
C LEU A 336 30.89 -24.36 9.00
N VAL A 337 32.10 -23.79 8.99
CA VAL A 337 32.75 -23.33 7.77
C VAL A 337 33.38 -24.54 7.07
N SER A 338 33.07 -24.75 5.79
CA SER A 338 33.62 -25.91 5.05
C SER A 338 35.14 -25.83 4.94
N SER A 339 35.80 -27.00 5.01
CA SER A 339 37.25 -27.12 4.80
C SER A 339 37.67 -26.49 3.48
N ASP A 340 36.91 -26.75 2.42
CA ASP A 340 37.19 -26.25 1.08
C ASP A 340 37.15 -24.72 1.03
N ALA A 341 36.20 -24.08 1.72
CA ALA A 341 36.14 -22.61 1.79
C ALA A 341 37.33 -22.03 2.57
N ILE A 342 37.73 -22.68 3.67
CA ILE A 342 38.90 -22.27 4.47
C ILE A 342 40.19 -22.42 3.66
N GLU A 343 40.34 -23.53 2.94
CA GLU A 343 41.53 -23.80 2.12
C GLU A 343 41.64 -22.84 0.93
N ASN A 344 40.53 -22.64 0.21
CA ASN A 344 40.47 -21.69 -0.90
C ASN A 344 40.81 -20.26 -0.44
N GLU A 345 40.22 -19.80 0.67
CA GLU A 345 40.51 -18.46 1.20
C GLU A 345 41.98 -18.35 1.65
N ARG A 346 42.50 -19.39 2.32
CA ARG A 346 43.91 -19.43 2.73
C ARG A 346 44.85 -19.38 1.53
N GLU A 347 44.54 -20.08 0.44
CA GLU A 347 45.33 -20.07 -0.80
C GLU A 347 45.34 -18.68 -1.42
N ILE A 348 44.17 -18.04 -1.57
CA ILE A 348 44.04 -16.67 -2.08
C ILE A 348 44.91 -15.71 -1.26
N LEU A 349 44.81 -15.78 0.07
CA LEU A 349 45.57 -14.92 0.98
C LEU A 349 47.08 -15.19 0.91
N LYS A 350 47.48 -16.45 0.72
CA LYS A 350 48.88 -16.86 0.55
C LYS A 350 49.46 -16.29 -0.74
N SER A 351 48.78 -16.45 -1.88
CA SER A 351 49.22 -15.88 -3.15
C SER A 351 49.36 -14.36 -3.09
N GLN A 352 48.43 -13.68 -2.41
CA GLN A 352 48.51 -12.23 -2.19
C GLN A 352 49.70 -11.82 -1.31
N ALA A 353 50.04 -12.61 -0.30
CA ALA A 353 51.13 -12.33 0.62
C ALA A 353 52.50 -12.62 -0.01
N GLU A 354 52.63 -13.68 -0.80
CA GLU A 354 53.86 -14.02 -1.54
C GLU A 354 54.24 -12.94 -2.56
N ALA A 355 53.25 -12.30 -3.19
CA ALA A 355 53.48 -11.17 -4.10
C ALA A 355 54.15 -9.96 -3.44
N THR A 356 54.19 -9.90 -2.09
CA THR A 356 54.85 -8.80 -1.36
C THR A 356 56.37 -8.98 -1.19
N GLY A 357 56.94 -10.11 -1.62
CA GLY A 357 58.38 -10.37 -1.57
C GLY A 357 58.97 -10.54 -0.16
N LYS A 358 58.13 -10.77 0.85
CA LYS A 358 58.55 -10.95 2.25
C LYS A 358 59.04 -12.38 2.51
N PRO A 359 59.87 -12.60 3.56
CA PRO A 359 60.28 -13.95 3.96
C PRO A 359 59.08 -14.85 4.29
N GLN A 360 59.22 -16.16 4.04
CA GLN A 360 58.13 -17.14 4.18
C GLN A 360 57.48 -17.17 5.58
N ILE A 361 58.28 -17.03 6.64
CA ILE A 361 57.79 -16.94 8.02
C ILE A 361 56.89 -15.71 8.24
N ALA A 362 57.20 -14.58 7.58
CA ALA A 362 56.39 -13.38 7.66
C ALA A 362 55.10 -13.52 6.83
N VAL A 363 55.17 -14.20 5.68
CA VAL A 363 54.01 -14.53 4.84
C VAL A 363 53.02 -15.40 5.61
N GLU A 364 53.48 -16.46 6.27
CA GLU A 364 52.61 -17.36 7.06
C GLU A 364 51.89 -16.62 8.19
N LYS A 365 52.61 -15.77 8.95
CA LYS A 365 52.00 -14.93 9.99
C LYS A 365 50.98 -13.93 9.43
N MET A 366 51.23 -13.39 8.23
CA MET A 366 50.27 -12.50 7.56
C MET A 366 49.00 -13.24 7.15
N VAL A 367 49.14 -14.44 6.58
CA VAL A 367 47.99 -15.29 6.21
C VAL A 367 47.19 -15.67 7.44
N GLU A 368 47.84 -16.08 8.53
CA GLU A 368 47.16 -16.41 9.79
C GLU A 368 46.36 -15.22 10.35
N GLY A 369 46.95 -14.03 10.36
CA GLY A 369 46.27 -12.81 10.80
C GLY A 369 45.07 -12.45 9.93
N ARG A 370 45.18 -12.60 8.61
CA ARG A 370 44.06 -12.35 7.67
C ARG A 370 42.97 -13.41 7.79
N MET A 371 43.33 -14.67 8.00
CA MET A 371 42.37 -15.75 8.28
C MET A 371 41.60 -15.51 9.57
N ARG A 372 42.26 -15.00 10.62
CA ARG A 372 41.59 -14.60 11.85
C ARG A 372 40.54 -13.52 11.58
N LYS A 373 40.91 -12.50 10.80
CA LYS A 373 39.98 -11.43 10.39
C LYS A 373 38.82 -11.97 9.55
N TYR A 374 39.07 -12.90 8.64
CA TYR A 374 38.02 -13.58 7.88
C TYR A 374 36.99 -14.24 8.81
N PHE A 375 37.44 -14.99 9.82
CA PHE A 375 36.52 -15.57 10.81
C PHE A 375 35.77 -14.51 11.63
N GLU A 376 36.43 -13.41 12.02
CA GLU A 376 35.76 -12.27 12.67
C GLU A 376 34.72 -11.58 11.78
N GLU A 377 34.76 -11.77 10.46
CA GLU A 377 33.78 -11.22 9.51
C GLU A 377 32.63 -12.21 9.24
N VAL A 378 32.91 -13.52 9.12
CA VAL A 378 31.91 -14.51 8.67
C VAL A 378 31.27 -15.34 9.79
N VAL A 379 31.90 -15.46 10.96
CA VAL A 379 31.44 -16.33 12.06
C VAL A 379 30.86 -15.49 13.20
N LEU A 380 29.58 -15.68 13.51
CA LEU A 380 28.85 -14.93 14.53
C LEU A 380 29.56 -14.94 15.89
N MET A 381 30.01 -16.10 16.36
CA MET A 381 30.67 -16.21 17.68
C MET A 381 32.00 -15.46 17.77
N GLU A 382 32.66 -15.19 16.65
CA GLU A 382 33.96 -14.52 16.58
C GLU A 382 33.83 -13.02 16.30
N GLN A 383 32.67 -12.59 15.80
CA GLN A 383 32.38 -11.19 15.49
C GLN A 383 32.49 -10.30 16.73
N LYS A 384 33.08 -9.11 16.53
CA LYS A 384 33.02 -8.02 17.51
C LYS A 384 31.60 -7.53 17.63
N PHE A 385 31.12 -7.35 18.86
CA PHE A 385 29.74 -7.00 19.08
C PHE A 385 29.45 -5.55 18.66
N VAL A 386 28.56 -5.37 17.68
CA VAL A 386 28.19 -4.07 17.07
C VAL A 386 27.87 -2.97 18.09
N LEU A 387 27.23 -3.27 19.22
CA LEU A 387 26.93 -2.28 20.25
C LEU A 387 28.11 -1.96 21.16
N ASN A 388 29.06 -2.89 21.31
CA ASN A 388 30.24 -2.74 22.13
C ASN A 388 31.42 -3.51 21.53
N ASP A 389 32.24 -2.80 20.76
CA ASP A 389 33.37 -3.33 20.00
C ASP A 389 34.55 -3.81 20.86
N SER A 390 34.53 -3.54 22.17
CA SER A 390 35.50 -4.06 23.14
C SER A 390 35.34 -5.55 23.43
N THR A 391 34.19 -6.12 23.10
CA THR A 391 33.84 -7.52 23.36
C THR A 391 33.40 -8.22 22.08
N ASN A 392 33.59 -9.54 22.01
CA ASN A 392 33.01 -10.37 20.95
C ASN A 392 31.74 -11.08 21.41
N VAL A 393 30.95 -11.60 20.48
CA VAL A 393 29.68 -12.29 20.78
C VAL A 393 29.88 -13.47 21.74
N LYS A 394 30.98 -14.22 21.60
CA LYS A 394 31.31 -15.31 22.52
C LYS A 394 31.50 -14.84 23.97
N THR A 395 32.21 -13.73 24.18
CA THR A 395 32.42 -13.14 25.52
C THR A 395 31.11 -12.58 26.09
N LEU A 396 30.27 -11.97 25.26
CA LEU A 396 28.93 -11.51 25.66
C LEU A 396 28.07 -12.66 26.17
N LEU A 397 28.00 -13.78 25.42
CA LEU A 397 27.26 -14.97 25.85
C LEU A 397 27.81 -15.58 27.13
N SER A 398 29.14 -15.63 27.30
CA SER A 398 29.74 -16.12 28.54
C SER A 398 29.40 -15.24 29.74
N THR A 399 29.33 -13.92 29.54
CA THR A 399 28.95 -12.97 30.59
C THR A 399 27.49 -13.16 30.97
N LEU A 400 26.60 -13.34 29.99
CA LEU A 400 25.19 -13.66 30.22
C LEU A 400 25.01 -14.99 30.95
N ALA A 401 25.75 -16.04 30.56
CA ALA A 401 25.70 -17.33 31.24
C ALA A 401 26.10 -17.22 32.73
N ASN A 402 27.11 -16.40 33.03
CA ASN A 402 27.51 -16.13 34.41
C ASN A 402 26.46 -15.31 35.19
N GLU A 403 25.82 -14.32 34.55
CA GLU A 403 24.74 -13.51 35.17
C GLU A 403 23.53 -14.40 35.51
N MET A 404 23.20 -15.36 34.65
CA MET A 404 22.05 -16.25 34.88
C MET A 404 22.38 -17.48 35.74
N GLY A 405 23.66 -17.82 35.91
CA GLY A 405 24.07 -19.07 36.55
C GLY A 405 23.70 -20.32 35.75
N SER A 406 23.52 -20.20 34.43
CA SER A 406 23.08 -21.28 33.55
C SER A 406 23.80 -21.20 32.20
N VAL A 407 24.04 -22.34 31.57
CA VAL A 407 24.64 -22.38 30.23
C VAL A 407 23.65 -21.82 29.22
N VAL A 408 24.09 -20.82 28.46
CA VAL A 408 23.33 -20.21 27.36
C VAL A 408 24.01 -20.51 26.03
N LYS A 409 23.24 -20.96 25.05
CA LYS A 409 23.71 -21.26 23.70
C LYS A 409 22.85 -20.53 22.67
N ILE A 410 23.44 -20.17 21.54
CA ILE A 410 22.67 -19.79 20.36
C ILE A 410 22.26 -21.09 19.67
N GLY A 411 20.97 -21.32 19.47
CA GLY A 411 20.47 -22.48 18.74
C GLY A 411 20.62 -22.27 17.23
N SER A 412 19.97 -21.23 16.72
CA SER A 412 19.96 -20.87 15.31
C SER A 412 19.75 -19.37 15.13
N PHE A 413 20.23 -18.84 14.00
CA PHE A 413 19.94 -17.48 13.57
C PHE A 413 19.55 -17.46 12.10
N LEU A 414 18.81 -16.43 11.72
CA LEU A 414 18.41 -16.15 10.36
C LEU A 414 18.52 -14.66 10.10
N ARG A 415 19.12 -14.30 8.96
CA ARG A 415 19.09 -12.95 8.43
C ARG A 415 18.40 -12.96 7.07
N MET A 416 17.52 -11.99 6.83
CA MET A 416 16.89 -11.78 5.53
C MET A 416 16.97 -10.32 5.14
N GLU A 417 17.22 -10.06 3.85
CA GLU A 417 17.19 -8.73 3.25
C GLU A 417 16.34 -8.76 1.98
N VAL A 418 15.48 -7.73 1.81
CA VAL A 418 14.63 -7.60 0.62
C VAL A 418 15.47 -7.56 -0.65
N GLY A 419 15.13 -8.44 -1.59
CA GLY A 419 15.77 -8.50 -2.90
C GLY A 419 17.17 -9.10 -2.89
N GLU A 420 17.61 -9.71 -1.79
CA GLU A 420 18.91 -10.36 -1.70
C GLU A 420 19.05 -11.46 -2.75
N GLY A 421 20.09 -11.36 -3.60
CA GLY A 421 20.33 -12.29 -4.70
C GLY A 421 19.47 -12.06 -5.95
N LEU A 422 18.66 -11.00 -5.99
CA LEU A 422 17.99 -10.55 -7.21
C LEU A 422 18.80 -9.46 -7.90
N GLN A 423 18.88 -9.54 -9.23
CA GLN A 423 19.43 -8.47 -10.04
C GLN A 423 18.49 -7.26 -9.95
N ARG A 424 19.03 -6.11 -9.53
CA ARG A 424 18.29 -4.85 -9.43
C ARG A 424 18.30 -4.10 -10.75
#